data_AF-A0A0G3UXA9-F1
#
_entry.id   AF-A0A0G3UXA9-F1
#
_cell.length_a   1.000
_cell.length_b   1.000
_cell.length_c   1.000
_cell.angle_alpha   90.00
_cell.angle_beta   90.00
_cell.angle_gamma   90.00
#
_symmetry.space_group_name_H-M   'P 1'
#
loop_
_entity.id
_entity.type
_entity.pdbx_description
1 polymer ?
#
loop_
_entity_poly.entity_id
_entity_poly.type
_entity_poly.pdbx_seq_one_letter_code
_entity_poly.pdbx_strand_id
1 'polypeptide(L)'
;MSALIFLLSLGTICRVTRFITKDVLAAGFRSRVADRFGEDSHPAYLITCGWCVSIWVAGAVTTLAHWAGGETWFQAGAMTLTLSYLTGLAANWLD
;
A
#
# COMPACT_ATOMS: atom_id res chain seq x y z
N MET A 1 -10.43 17.88 3.05
CA MET A 1 -10.49 16.41 3.22
C MET A 1 -10.82 16.13 4.68
N SER A 2 -11.79 15.25 4.97
CA SER A 2 -12.18 14.98 6.37
C SER A 2 -11.14 14.12 7.09
N ALA A 3 -11.15 14.14 8.43
CA ALA A 3 -10.27 13.30 9.25
C ALA A 3 -10.46 11.80 8.95
N LEU A 4 -11.72 11.38 8.73
CA LEU A 4 -12.04 10.00 8.35
C LEU A 4 -11.34 9.61 7.03
N ILE A 5 -11.51 10.41 5.97
CA ILE A 5 -10.91 10.11 4.65
C ILE A 5 -9.38 10.11 4.73
N PHE A 6 -8.80 11.02 5.51
CA PHE A 6 -7.35 11.05 5.75
C PHE A 6 -6.86 9.75 6.39
N LEU A 7 -7.50 9.29 7.47
CA LEU A 7 -7.10 8.07 8.18
C LEU A 7 -7.29 6.81 7.32
N LEU A 8 -8.40 6.73 6.58
CA LEU A 8 -8.66 5.62 5.65
C LEU A 8 -7.64 5.60 4.51
N SER A 9 -7.26 6.77 3.99
CA SER A 9 -6.22 6.89 2.96
C SER A 9 -4.87 6.48 3.52
N LEU A 10 -4.52 6.91 4.73
CA LEU A 10 -3.28 6.54 5.41
C LEU A 10 -3.18 5.02 5.60
N GLY A 11 -4.21 4.39 6.16
CA GLY A 11 -4.24 2.93 6.35
C GLY A 11 -4.15 2.15 5.03
N THR A 12 -4.82 2.64 3.98
CA THR A 12 -4.73 2.10 2.62
C THR A 12 -3.30 2.18 2.08
N ILE A 13 -2.64 3.33 2.20
CA ILE A 13 -1.25 3.53 1.76
C ILE A 13 -0.33 2.55 2.49
N CYS A 14 -0.47 2.41 3.80
CA CYS A 14 0.30 1.46 4.59
C CYS A 14 0.09 0.01 4.12
N ARG A 15 -1.17 -0.43 3.93
CA ARG A 15 -1.47 -1.81 3.50
C ARG A 15 -0.89 -2.12 2.13
N VAL A 16 -1.12 -1.24 1.16
CA VAL A 16 -0.70 -1.42 -0.23
C VAL A 16 0.82 -1.37 -0.34
N THR A 17 1.47 -0.43 0.35
CA THR A 17 2.94 -0.35 0.39
C THR A 17 3.54 -1.64 0.96
N ARG A 18 3.01 -2.15 2.09
CA ARG A 18 3.45 -3.43 2.67
C ARG A 18 3.18 -4.60 1.72
N PHE A 19 2.02 -4.60 1.05
CA PHE A 19 1.66 -5.65 0.09
C PHE A 19 2.71 -5.76 -1.01
N ILE A 20 3.03 -4.64 -1.66
CA ILE A 20 4.01 -4.61 -2.75
C ILE A 20 5.41 -5.02 -2.26
N THR A 21 5.85 -4.48 -1.13
CA THR A 21 7.26 -4.55 -0.72
C THR A 21 7.62 -5.77 0.11
N LYS A 22 6.66 -6.39 0.80
CA LYS A 22 6.95 -7.43 1.80
C LYS A 22 6.09 -8.68 1.66
N ASP A 23 4.84 -8.55 1.26
CA ASP A 23 3.87 -9.65 1.28
C ASP A 23 4.24 -10.77 0.29
N VAL A 24 4.10 -12.02 0.71
CA VAL A 24 4.49 -13.19 -0.09
C VAL A 24 3.64 -13.31 -1.35
N LEU A 25 2.39 -12.87 -1.28
CA LEU A 25 1.50 -12.83 -2.44
C LEU A 25 2.02 -11.92 -3.56
N ALA A 26 2.82 -10.89 -3.22
CA ALA A 26 3.48 -10.03 -4.20
C ALA A 26 4.91 -10.48 -4.54
N ALA A 27 5.40 -11.60 -4.00
CA ALA A 27 6.76 -12.09 -4.28
C ALA A 27 6.96 -12.41 -5.77
N GLY A 28 5.96 -13.04 -6.41
CA GLY A 28 5.99 -13.31 -7.85
C GLY A 28 6.10 -12.04 -8.69
N PHE A 29 5.41 -10.97 -8.31
CA PHE A 29 5.56 -9.67 -8.97
C PHE A 29 6.99 -9.12 -8.82
N ARG A 30 7.55 -9.16 -7.62
CA ARG A 30 8.91 -8.69 -7.34
C ARG A 30 9.97 -9.47 -8.13
N SER A 31 9.87 -10.80 -8.14
CA SER A 31 10.77 -11.66 -8.93
C SER A 31 10.72 -11.32 -10.42
N ARG A 32 9.53 -11.17 -11.02
CA ARG A 32 9.41 -10.82 -12.44
C ARG A 32 10.05 -9.48 -12.80
N VAL A 33 9.98 -8.49 -11.90
CA VAL A 33 10.64 -7.19 -12.13
C VAL A 33 12.15 -7.35 -12.02
N ALA A 34 12.65 -8.09 -11.03
CA ALA A 34 14.07 -8.41 -10.91
C ALA A 34 14.59 -9.19 -12.13
N ASP A 35 13.89 -10.22 -12.59
CA ASP A 35 14.24 -11.01 -13.78
C ASP A 35 14.30 -10.13 -15.04
N ARG A 36 13.42 -9.12 -15.12
CA ARG A 36 13.31 -8.25 -16.30
C ARG A 36 14.36 -7.15 -16.37
N PHE A 37 14.72 -6.58 -15.22
CA PHE A 37 15.56 -5.37 -15.13
C PHE A 37 16.92 -5.60 -14.45
N GLY A 38 17.11 -6.74 -13.79
CA GLY A 38 18.25 -7.07 -12.94
C GLY A 38 17.94 -6.84 -11.45
N GLU A 39 18.49 -7.68 -10.57
CA GLU A 39 18.26 -7.59 -9.11
C GLU A 39 18.77 -6.26 -8.51
N ASP A 40 19.92 -5.76 -8.99
CA ASP A 40 20.53 -4.51 -8.52
C ASP A 40 20.01 -3.25 -9.24
N SER A 41 18.96 -3.40 -10.06
CA SER A 41 18.43 -2.30 -10.84
C SER A 41 17.55 -1.34 -10.02
N HIS A 42 17.50 -0.06 -10.42
CA HIS A 42 16.61 0.92 -9.79
C HIS A 42 15.13 0.49 -9.75
N PRO A 43 14.55 -0.14 -10.81
CA PRO A 43 13.19 -0.67 -10.75
C PRO A 43 13.00 -1.77 -9.70
N ALA A 44 13.96 -2.68 -9.55
CA ALA A 44 13.91 -3.72 -8.52
C ALA A 44 14.00 -3.13 -7.11
N TYR A 45 14.87 -2.12 -6.92
CA TYR A 45 14.95 -1.38 -5.65
C TYR A 45 13.65 -0.61 -5.35
N LEU A 46 13.05 0.03 -6.36
CA LEU A 46 11.83 0.82 -6.20
C LEU A 46 10.71 0.01 -5.56
N ILE A 47 10.49 -1.23 -5.99
CA ILE A 47 9.37 -2.08 -5.52
C ILE A 47 9.67 -2.88 -4.25
N THR A 48 10.91 -2.86 -3.76
CA THR A 48 11.32 -3.51 -2.50
C THR A 48 11.53 -2.49 -1.38
N CYS A 49 11.84 -1.24 -1.73
CA CYS A 49 11.99 -0.12 -0.81
C CYS A 49 10.61 0.44 -0.37
N GLY A 50 10.25 0.25 0.90
CA GLY A 50 9.02 0.77 1.51
C GLY A 50 8.80 2.27 1.32
N TRP A 51 9.82 3.07 1.62
CA TRP A 51 9.77 4.53 1.46
C TRP A 51 9.55 4.94 0.00
N CYS A 52 10.27 4.28 -0.90
CA CYS A 52 10.25 4.56 -2.33
C CYS A 52 8.90 4.19 -2.95
N VAL A 53 8.31 3.05 -2.61
CA VAL A 53 6.94 2.69 -3.04
C VAL A 53 5.91 3.64 -2.44
N SER A 54 6.07 4.02 -1.17
CA SER A 54 5.03 4.75 -0.44
C SER A 54 4.68 6.11 -1.05
N ILE A 55 5.63 6.82 -1.68
CA ILE A 55 5.36 8.12 -2.32
C ILE A 55 4.43 7.96 -3.53
N TRP A 56 4.65 6.91 -4.33
CA TRP A 56 3.83 6.62 -5.52
C TRP A 56 2.44 6.14 -5.11
N VAL A 57 2.37 5.26 -4.11
CA VAL A 57 1.10 4.79 -3.56
C VAL A 57 0.34 5.96 -2.92
N ALA A 58 1.02 6.82 -2.16
CA ALA A 58 0.39 8.00 -1.56
C ALA A 58 -0.13 8.97 -2.61
N GLY A 59 0.63 9.25 -3.68
CA GLY A 59 0.17 10.08 -4.79
C GLY A 59 -1.11 9.53 -5.44
N ALA A 60 -1.14 8.23 -5.74
CA ALA A 60 -2.31 7.58 -6.31
C ALA A 60 -3.53 7.60 -5.36
N VAL A 61 -3.35 7.20 -4.10
CA VAL A 61 -4.44 7.11 -3.11
C VAL A 61 -4.97 8.51 -2.75
N THR A 62 -4.11 9.51 -2.57
CA THR A 62 -4.55 10.87 -2.24
C THR A 62 -5.29 11.53 -3.40
N THR A 63 -4.85 11.32 -4.65
CA THR A 63 -5.57 11.77 -5.85
C THR A 63 -6.95 11.12 -5.91
N LEU A 64 -7.02 9.81 -5.68
CA LEU A 64 -8.30 9.09 -5.66
C LEU A 64 -9.21 9.57 -4.51
N ALA A 65 -8.66 9.79 -3.32
CA ALA A 65 -9.39 10.31 -2.17
C ALA A 65 -9.90 11.74 -2.39
N HIS A 66 -9.17 12.57 -3.13
CA HIS A 66 -9.62 13.90 -3.51
C HIS A 66 -10.87 13.83 -4.40
N TRP A 67 -10.93 12.87 -5.34
CA TRP A 67 -12.02 12.76 -6.30
C TRP A 67 -13.22 11.96 -5.78
N ALA A 68 -12.97 10.84 -5.07
CA ALA A 68 -13.98 9.87 -4.66
C ALA A 68 -14.08 9.69 -3.13
N GLY A 69 -13.42 10.51 -2.32
CA GLY A 69 -13.36 10.32 -0.86
C GLY A 69 -14.72 10.31 -0.16
N GLY A 70 -15.73 10.98 -0.73
CA GLY A 70 -17.10 10.98 -0.23
C GLY A 70 -17.92 9.74 -0.62
N GLU A 71 -17.45 8.97 -1.60
CA GLU A 71 -18.17 7.83 -2.14
C GLU A 71 -18.10 6.62 -1.20
N THR A 72 -19.23 5.94 -1.02
CA THR A 72 -19.35 4.80 -0.11
C THR A 72 -18.46 3.63 -0.52
N TRP A 73 -18.33 3.37 -1.83
CA TRP A 73 -17.47 2.31 -2.35
C TRP A 73 -15.98 2.56 -2.03
N PHE A 74 -15.53 3.82 -2.12
CA PHE A 74 -14.16 4.20 -1.80
C PHE A 74 -13.91 4.01 -0.31
N GLN A 75 -14.81 4.53 0.54
CA GLN A 75 -14.67 4.42 1.99
C GLN A 75 -14.71 2.97 2.47
N ALA A 76 -15.61 2.13 1.94
CA ALA A 76 -15.68 0.71 2.29
C ALA A 76 -14.42 -0.05 1.88
N GLY A 77 -13.89 0.20 0.68
CA GLY A 77 -12.65 -0.39 0.21
C GLY A 77 -11.44 0.04 1.06
N ALA A 78 -11.31 1.35 1.29
CA ALA A 78 -10.23 1.91 2.10
C ALA A 78 -10.29 1.44 3.57
N MET A 79 -11.50 1.29 4.12
CA MET A 79 -11.72 0.72 5.46
C MET A 79 -11.28 -0.73 5.53
N THR A 80 -11.63 -1.55 4.53
CA THR A 80 -11.20 -2.96 4.47
C THR A 80 -9.67 -3.07 4.46
N LEU A 81 -8.99 -2.26 3.65
CA LEU A 81 -7.53 -2.25 3.57
C LEU A 81 -6.88 -1.74 4.87
N THR A 82 -7.46 -0.71 5.48
CA THR A 82 -7.00 -0.16 6.76
C THR A 82 -7.13 -1.20 7.87
N LEU A 83 -8.28 -1.88 7.99
CA LEU A 83 -8.49 -2.93 8.97
C LEU A 83 -7.55 -4.12 8.74
N SER A 84 -7.32 -4.53 7.49
CA SER A 84 -6.33 -5.58 7.16
C SER A 84 -4.92 -5.20 7.62
N TYR A 85 -4.53 -3.94 7.49
CA TYR A 85 -3.23 -3.46 8.00
C TYR A 85 -3.17 -3.48 9.53
N LEU A 86 -4.19 -2.95 10.21
CA LEU A 86 -4.22 -2.88 11.66
C LEU A 86 -4.29 -4.26 12.32
N THR A 87 -5.09 -5.18 11.78
CA THR A 87 -5.15 -6.58 12.25
C THR A 87 -3.82 -7.29 12.05
N GLY A 88 -3.17 -7.10 10.90
CA GLY A 88 -1.83 -7.63 10.66
C GLY A 88 -0.77 -7.03 11.60
N LEU A 89 -0.86 -5.73 11.92
CA LEU A 89 0.01 -5.11 12.92
C LEU A 89 -0.24 -5.73 14.30
N ALA A 90 -1.49 -5.80 14.73
CA ALA A 90 -1.88 -6.36 16.03
C ALA A 90 -1.41 -7.82 16.19
N ALA A 91 -1.54 -8.65 15.16
CA ALA A 91 -1.04 -10.03 15.19
C ALA A 91 0.47 -10.09 15.49
N ASN A 92 1.30 -9.27 14.84
CA ASN A 92 2.75 -9.25 15.10
C ASN A 92 3.15 -8.74 16.51
N TRP A 93 2.22 -8.12 17.24
CA TRP A 93 2.47 -7.63 18.61
C TRP A 93 1.92 -8.57 19.69
N LEU A 94 0.91 -9.38 19.34
CA LEU A 94 0.25 -10.29 20.27
C LEU A 94 0.88 -11.70 20.25
N ASP A 95 1.56 -12.05 19.15
CA ASP A 95 2.40 -13.25 19.02
C ASP A 95 3.85 -12.97 19.44
#